data_AF-A0AAD9L852-F1
#
_entry.id   AF-A0AAD9L852-F1
#
_cell.length_a   1.000
_cell.length_b   1.000
_cell.length_c   1.000
_cell.angle_alpha   90.00
_cell.angle_beta   90.00
_cell.angle_gamma   90.00
#
_symmetry.space_group_name_H-M   'P 1'
#
loop_
_entity.id
_entity.type
_entity.pdbx_description
1 polymer ?
#
loop_
_entity_poly.entity_id
_entity_poly.type
_entity_poly.pdbx_seq_one_letter_code
_entity_poly.pdbx_strand_id
1 'polypeptide(L)'
;MSLRKLRPLSHSLLARRYPPTQLTIPSLAMSTATPANGQPDGQAKPLDILLIGLGSIGSVYAHILERTGRARVTAVARSNYDMYTSGQVTLDTDKFGKHEGWKPYRVVKSQAEALEGDVTYDYCLITTKCLPDVTPTPKLVEQVIASNKVSAWSLIQNGLGVEQDLYQAVKHLETPIISSCAWIGIMTSPDGRTVTWRGFDKLVSGIYPPLAPVDQPQTREYSPKEIAALDLWHGLLKDGGAEISLEDRIDSIRFSKNVWNCSWSSIQAFIRGTPDTFVDFPEDQRRPLKAFIREVVDTGFKSGLLREGQYQYPFGGSVGDAESVAEHAWSKIFEMSVDKARQGIPPHKMSLLIDIEQNRPFEVEVITGAVLRLAKQHGLDTPHLALMYSLMKGLQLNIIKSRGEK
;
A
#
# COMPACT_ATOMS: atom_id res chain seq x y z
N MET A 1 -2.87 -31.95 49.23
CA MET A 1 -2.53 -30.72 49.99
C MET A 1 -2.58 -29.52 49.05
N SER A 2 -3.54 -28.63 49.31
CA SER A 2 -3.70 -27.22 48.87
C SER A 2 -3.33 -26.78 47.44
N LEU A 3 -4.37 -26.59 46.62
CA LEU A 3 -4.40 -25.70 45.46
C LEU A 3 -4.46 -24.23 45.93
N ARG A 4 -3.48 -23.40 45.54
CA ARG A 4 -3.59 -21.92 45.61
C ARG A 4 -3.86 -21.36 44.22
N LYS A 5 -5.04 -20.75 44.06
CA LYS A 5 -5.50 -20.00 42.88
C LYS A 5 -4.68 -18.70 42.75
N LEU A 6 -4.07 -18.48 41.58
CA LEU A 6 -3.58 -17.16 41.17
C LEU A 6 -4.74 -16.38 40.51
N ARG A 7 -4.97 -15.14 40.97
CA ARG A 7 -5.94 -14.20 40.41
C ARG A 7 -5.38 -13.53 39.14
N PRO A 8 -6.21 -13.15 38.15
CA PRO A 8 -5.76 -12.41 36.98
C PRO A 8 -5.46 -10.95 37.34
N LEU A 9 -4.32 -10.44 36.87
CA LEU A 9 -3.96 -9.03 36.90
C LEU A 9 -4.77 -8.28 35.84
N SER A 10 -5.48 -7.24 36.26
CA SER A 10 -6.28 -6.35 35.42
C SER A 10 -5.40 -5.49 34.51
N HIS A 11 -5.71 -5.50 33.21
CA HIS A 11 -5.22 -4.53 32.23
C HIS A 11 -5.79 -3.13 32.53
N SER A 12 -5.02 -2.25 33.16
CA SER A 12 -5.34 -0.81 33.19
C SER A 12 -4.11 0.06 33.46
N LEU A 13 -3.17 0.16 32.51
CA LEU A 13 -2.06 1.11 32.59
C LEU A 13 -1.54 1.51 31.19
N LEU A 14 -2.41 2.03 30.33
CA LEU A 14 -2.01 2.80 29.13
C LEU A 14 -2.94 3.99 28.79
N ALA A 15 -3.83 4.37 29.71
CA ALA A 15 -4.66 5.57 29.57
C ALA A 15 -4.09 6.69 30.43
N ARG A 16 -3.07 7.41 29.94
CA ARG A 16 -2.68 8.75 30.44
C ARG A 16 -1.63 9.36 29.51
N ARG A 17 -2.09 10.13 28.52
CA ARG A 17 -1.46 11.37 28.01
C ARG A 17 -2.33 11.86 26.86
N TYR A 18 -3.32 12.68 27.20
CA TYR A 18 -3.99 13.76 26.46
C TYR A 18 -5.31 14.04 27.22
N PRO A 19 -5.44 15.15 27.97
CA PRO A 19 -6.73 15.52 28.54
C PRO A 19 -7.67 15.98 27.40
N PRO A 20 -8.97 15.64 27.44
CA PRO A 20 -9.92 16.20 26.49
C PRO A 20 -10.14 17.68 26.82
N THR A 21 -9.59 18.57 26.00
CA THR A 21 -9.94 19.98 26.04
C THR A 21 -11.37 20.12 25.56
N GLN A 22 -12.31 20.37 26.48
CA GLN A 22 -13.64 20.86 26.15
C GLN A 22 -13.48 22.25 25.50
N LEU A 23 -13.46 22.30 24.17
CA LEU A 23 -13.77 23.50 23.43
C LEU A 23 -15.30 23.56 23.28
N THR A 24 -15.92 24.33 24.17
CA THR A 24 -17.30 24.78 24.04
C THR A 24 -17.41 25.67 22.80
N ILE A 25 -18.01 25.14 21.73
CA ILE A 25 -18.40 25.91 20.55
C ILE A 25 -19.68 26.69 20.90
N PRO A 26 -19.75 28.02 20.74
CA PRO A 26 -21.00 28.75 20.92
C PRO A 26 -22.02 28.34 19.88
N SER A 27 -23.22 27.96 20.35
CA SER A 27 -24.43 27.78 19.55
C SER A 27 -24.73 29.04 18.74
N LEU A 28 -24.49 28.99 17.43
CA LEU A 28 -25.06 29.94 16.47
C LEU A 28 -26.46 29.45 16.13
N ALA A 29 -27.46 30.12 16.68
CA ALA A 29 -28.86 29.94 16.32
C ALA A 29 -29.04 30.11 14.80
N MET A 30 -29.45 29.05 14.13
CA MET A 30 -29.87 29.12 12.73
C MET A 30 -31.19 29.88 12.65
N SER A 31 -31.14 31.05 12.01
CA SER A 31 -32.33 31.76 11.55
C SER A 31 -32.97 30.94 10.42
N THR A 32 -34.22 30.51 10.65
CA THR A 32 -35.04 29.80 9.66
C THR A 32 -35.58 30.80 8.63
N ALA A 33 -34.97 30.83 7.45
CA ALA A 33 -35.58 31.41 6.25
C ALA A 33 -36.07 30.26 5.35
N THR A 34 -37.38 30.17 5.16
CA THR A 34 -38.07 29.19 4.32
C THR A 34 -37.69 29.38 2.84
N PRO A 35 -37.27 28.34 2.09
CA PRO A 35 -37.15 28.44 0.64
C PRO A 35 -38.52 28.22 -0.01
N ALA A 36 -38.92 29.17 -0.85
CA ALA A 36 -39.96 28.94 -1.84
C ALA A 36 -39.39 28.14 -3.03
N ASN A 37 -40.20 27.19 -3.51
CA ASN A 37 -40.09 26.45 -4.79
C ASN A 37 -39.13 25.24 -4.87
N GLY A 38 -39.67 24.09 -4.44
CA GLY A 38 -39.74 22.82 -5.20
C GLY A 38 -38.55 22.31 -6.01
N GLN A 39 -37.68 21.52 -5.38
CA GLN A 39 -36.99 20.35 -5.96
C GLN A 39 -36.78 19.30 -4.84
N PRO A 40 -36.97 17.99 -5.06
CA PRO A 40 -36.82 16.98 -4.01
C PRO A 40 -35.34 16.60 -3.81
N ASP A 41 -34.94 16.56 -2.53
CA ASP A 41 -33.71 16.05 -1.89
C ASP A 41 -32.32 16.37 -2.49
N GLY A 42 -31.62 17.31 -1.84
CA GLY A 42 -30.25 17.72 -2.12
C GLY A 42 -29.19 16.68 -1.77
N GLN A 43 -28.97 15.70 -2.64
CA GLN A 43 -27.74 14.90 -2.62
C GLN A 43 -26.56 15.77 -3.05
N ALA A 44 -25.55 15.89 -2.17
CA ALA A 44 -24.29 16.52 -2.51
C ALA A 44 -23.67 15.84 -3.75
N LYS A 45 -23.03 16.64 -4.63
CA LYS A 45 -22.37 16.13 -5.84
C LYS A 45 -21.36 15.03 -5.46
N PRO A 46 -21.34 13.87 -6.16
CA PRO A 46 -20.33 12.85 -5.91
C PRO A 46 -18.91 13.38 -6.13
N LEU A 47 -17.97 12.90 -5.33
CA LEU A 47 -16.54 13.18 -5.46
C LEU A 47 -16.00 12.50 -6.72
N ASP A 48 -15.18 13.23 -7.46
CA ASP A 48 -14.63 12.78 -8.73
C ASP A 48 -13.19 12.25 -8.48
N ILE A 49 -12.97 10.96 -8.76
CA ILE A 49 -11.68 10.27 -8.54
C ILE A 49 -11.06 9.90 -9.89
N LEU A 50 -9.84 10.36 -10.15
CA LEU A 50 -9.04 9.90 -11.29
C LEU A 50 -8.20 8.70 -10.87
N LEU A 51 -8.38 7.55 -11.52
CA LEU A 51 -7.62 6.34 -11.26
C LEU A 51 -6.57 6.08 -12.35
N ILE A 52 -5.30 6.03 -11.95
CA ILE A 52 -4.17 5.60 -12.77
C ILE A 52 -3.75 4.19 -12.32
N GLY A 53 -4.14 3.18 -13.10
CA GLY A 53 -3.77 1.78 -12.87
C GLY A 53 -4.95 0.84 -12.60
N LEU A 54 -5.80 0.61 -13.60
CA LEU A 54 -6.96 -0.29 -13.53
C LEU A 54 -6.57 -1.79 -13.56
N GLY A 55 -5.65 -2.21 -12.68
CA GLY A 55 -5.30 -3.61 -12.43
C GLY A 55 -6.10 -4.19 -11.26
N SER A 56 -5.57 -5.21 -10.57
CA SER A 56 -6.24 -5.83 -9.41
C SER A 56 -6.54 -4.81 -8.30
N ILE A 57 -5.52 -4.08 -7.82
CA ILE A 57 -5.64 -3.06 -6.76
C ILE A 57 -6.63 -1.97 -7.20
N GLY A 58 -6.42 -1.40 -8.38
CA GLY A 58 -7.25 -0.31 -8.90
C GLY A 58 -8.71 -0.69 -9.03
N SER A 59 -9.01 -1.91 -9.48
CA SER A 59 -10.39 -2.39 -9.62
C SER A 59 -11.10 -2.54 -8.27
N VAL A 60 -10.41 -3.15 -7.30
CA VAL A 60 -10.98 -3.37 -5.97
C VAL A 60 -11.21 -2.03 -5.25
N TYR A 61 -10.25 -1.11 -5.26
CA TYR A 61 -10.43 0.18 -4.61
C TYR A 61 -11.41 1.09 -5.35
N ALA A 62 -11.50 1.02 -6.69
CA ALA A 62 -12.55 1.73 -7.42
C ALA A 62 -13.94 1.20 -7.04
N HIS A 63 -14.10 -0.12 -6.93
CA HIS A 63 -15.34 -0.73 -6.48
C HIS A 63 -15.72 -0.28 -5.06
N ILE A 64 -14.77 -0.30 -4.11
CA ILE A 64 -14.98 0.19 -2.73
C ILE A 64 -15.44 1.65 -2.73
N LEU A 65 -14.77 2.52 -3.49
CA LEU A 65 -15.09 3.95 -3.53
C LEU A 65 -16.49 4.21 -4.09
N GLU A 66 -16.85 3.58 -5.21
CA GLU A 66 -18.16 3.81 -5.85
C GLU A 66 -19.32 3.17 -5.09
N ARG A 67 -19.08 2.09 -4.35
CA ARG A 67 -20.09 1.46 -3.48
C ARG A 67 -20.67 2.41 -2.44
N THR A 68 -19.95 3.48 -2.08
CA THR A 68 -20.44 4.50 -1.16
C THR A 68 -21.62 5.30 -1.72
N GLY A 69 -21.81 5.33 -3.05
CA GLY A 69 -22.71 6.26 -3.74
C GLY A 69 -22.25 7.73 -3.71
N ARG A 70 -21.10 8.03 -3.09
CA ARG A 70 -20.56 9.39 -2.92
C ARG A 70 -19.31 9.67 -3.76
N ALA A 71 -18.81 8.69 -4.49
CA ALA A 71 -17.65 8.85 -5.37
C ALA A 71 -17.92 8.24 -6.75
N ARG A 72 -17.32 8.83 -7.78
CA ARG A 72 -17.31 8.32 -9.15
C ARG A 72 -15.88 8.22 -9.63
N VAL A 73 -15.50 7.07 -10.18
CA VAL A 73 -14.13 6.78 -10.61
C VAL A 73 -14.04 6.89 -12.12
N THR A 74 -13.17 7.78 -12.59
CA THR A 74 -12.70 7.80 -13.99
C THR A 74 -11.35 7.09 -14.05
N ALA A 75 -11.32 5.90 -14.65
CA ALA A 75 -10.12 5.08 -14.76
C ALA A 75 -9.43 5.23 -16.12
N VAL A 76 -8.13 5.50 -16.10
CA VAL A 76 -7.29 5.44 -17.30
C VAL A 76 -6.83 4.00 -17.48
N ALA A 77 -7.32 3.38 -18.56
CA ALA A 77 -7.02 2.00 -18.95
C ALA A 77 -6.30 2.01 -20.30
N ARG A 78 -5.12 1.37 -20.36
CA ARG A 78 -4.39 1.19 -21.62
C ARG A 78 -4.71 -0.18 -22.20
N SER A 79 -3.93 -1.18 -21.81
CA SER A 79 -4.01 -2.54 -22.35
C SER A 79 -5.32 -3.28 -22.07
N ASN A 80 -6.14 -2.82 -21.13
CA ASN A 80 -7.39 -3.47 -20.72
C ASN A 80 -8.64 -2.62 -20.97
N TYR A 81 -8.54 -1.49 -21.69
CA TYR A 81 -9.68 -0.61 -21.98
C TYR A 81 -10.86 -1.37 -22.59
N ASP A 82 -10.61 -2.16 -23.65
CA ASP A 82 -11.68 -2.86 -24.38
C ASP A 82 -12.37 -3.88 -23.47
N MET A 83 -11.61 -4.59 -22.63
CA MET A 83 -12.17 -5.60 -21.73
C MET A 83 -13.15 -5.01 -20.71
N TYR A 84 -12.80 -3.89 -20.07
CA TYR A 84 -13.69 -3.21 -19.13
C TYR A 84 -14.90 -2.60 -19.84
N THR A 85 -14.70 -1.98 -21.00
CA THR A 85 -15.78 -1.28 -21.70
C THR A 85 -16.75 -2.22 -22.41
N SER A 86 -16.32 -3.41 -22.80
CA SER A 86 -17.19 -4.47 -23.35
C SER A 86 -17.86 -5.35 -22.28
N GLY A 87 -17.68 -5.05 -20.99
CA GLY A 87 -18.30 -5.83 -19.91
C GLY A 87 -17.74 -7.25 -19.77
N GLN A 88 -16.45 -7.46 -20.06
CA GLN A 88 -15.81 -8.77 -19.95
C GLN A 88 -15.15 -9.03 -18.59
N VAL A 89 -15.08 -8.02 -17.73
CA VAL A 89 -14.39 -8.12 -16.44
C VAL A 89 -15.38 -8.51 -15.35
N THR A 90 -14.99 -9.49 -14.54
CA THR A 90 -15.68 -9.91 -13.33
C THR A 90 -14.86 -9.53 -12.10
N LEU A 91 -15.48 -8.84 -11.13
CA LEU A 91 -14.93 -8.78 -9.78
C LEU A 91 -15.53 -9.91 -8.95
N ASP A 92 -14.68 -10.80 -8.45
CA ASP A 92 -15.10 -11.91 -7.61
C ASP A 92 -14.46 -11.74 -6.23
N THR A 93 -15.27 -11.37 -5.25
CA THR A 93 -14.80 -10.95 -3.94
C THR A 93 -15.50 -11.73 -2.84
N ASP A 94 -14.76 -12.13 -1.81
CA ASP A 94 -15.35 -12.78 -0.64
C ASP A 94 -16.24 -11.80 0.17
N LYS A 95 -15.86 -10.52 0.19
CA LYS A 95 -16.50 -9.48 1.02
C LYS A 95 -17.76 -8.88 0.40
N PHE A 96 -17.76 -8.72 -0.92
CA PHE A 96 -18.80 -7.96 -1.65
C PHE A 96 -19.57 -8.78 -2.67
N GLY A 97 -19.21 -10.06 -2.84
CA GLY A 97 -19.81 -10.96 -3.79
C GLY A 97 -19.16 -10.87 -5.18
N LYS A 98 -19.87 -11.44 -6.16
CA LYS A 98 -19.45 -11.51 -7.56
C LYS A 98 -20.20 -10.47 -8.40
N HIS A 99 -19.45 -9.68 -9.17
CA HIS A 99 -19.94 -8.63 -10.05
C HIS A 99 -19.47 -8.89 -11.47
N GLU A 100 -20.36 -9.44 -12.30
CA GLU A 100 -20.09 -9.71 -13.72
C GLU A 100 -20.25 -8.45 -14.56
N GLY A 101 -19.41 -8.28 -15.59
CA GLY A 101 -19.41 -7.10 -16.44
C GLY A 101 -19.08 -5.80 -15.71
N TRP A 102 -18.33 -5.89 -14.60
CA TRP A 102 -18.02 -4.74 -13.76
C TRP A 102 -17.06 -3.78 -14.46
N LYS A 103 -17.36 -2.49 -14.32
CA LYS A 103 -16.48 -1.36 -14.67
C LYS A 103 -16.73 -0.20 -13.70
N PRO A 104 -15.74 0.68 -13.49
CA PRO A 104 -15.98 1.94 -12.79
C PRO A 104 -16.88 2.87 -13.64
N TYR A 105 -17.34 3.97 -13.04
CA TYR A 105 -18.20 4.98 -13.64
C TYR A 105 -17.78 5.37 -15.07
N ARG A 106 -16.48 5.62 -15.27
CA ARG A 106 -15.92 5.95 -16.58
C ARG A 106 -14.58 5.26 -16.79
N VAL A 107 -14.36 4.75 -17.99
CA VAL A 107 -13.07 4.19 -18.43
C VAL A 107 -12.64 4.94 -19.69
N VAL A 108 -11.40 5.42 -19.73
CA VAL A 108 -10.82 6.19 -20.85
C VAL A 108 -9.46 5.64 -21.24
N LYS A 109 -9.00 5.91 -22.47
CA LYS A 109 -7.74 5.33 -23.00
C LYS A 109 -6.50 6.09 -22.55
N SER A 110 -6.66 7.35 -22.18
CA SER A 110 -5.54 8.25 -21.92
C SER A 110 -5.83 9.27 -20.81
N GLN A 111 -4.77 9.85 -20.25
CA GLN A 111 -4.89 10.99 -19.32
C GLN A 111 -5.52 12.20 -20.04
N ALA A 112 -5.18 12.46 -21.29
CA ALA A 112 -5.76 13.53 -22.09
C ALA A 112 -7.30 13.43 -22.16
N GLU A 113 -7.85 12.24 -22.43
CA GLU A 113 -9.31 12.01 -22.43
C GLU A 113 -9.93 12.16 -21.03
N ALA A 114 -9.20 11.79 -19.97
CA ALA A 114 -9.68 12.00 -18.60
C ALA A 114 -9.75 13.50 -18.28
N LEU A 115 -8.79 14.28 -18.76
CA LEU A 115 -8.61 15.70 -18.44
C LEU A 115 -9.33 16.65 -19.41
N GLU A 116 -10.02 16.13 -20.41
CA GLU A 116 -10.72 16.91 -21.44
C GLU A 116 -11.90 17.69 -20.86
N GLY A 117 -12.00 18.98 -21.21
CA GLY A 117 -13.07 19.87 -20.75
C GLY A 117 -12.85 20.46 -19.36
N ASP A 118 -13.92 20.96 -18.76
CA ASP A 118 -13.92 21.59 -17.44
C ASP A 118 -14.11 20.53 -16.35
N VAL A 119 -13.07 19.73 -16.11
CA VAL A 119 -13.04 18.68 -15.09
C VAL A 119 -12.03 19.03 -14.01
N THR A 120 -12.36 18.66 -12.77
CA THR A 120 -11.46 18.62 -11.63
C THR A 120 -11.66 17.30 -10.90
N TYR A 121 -10.62 16.84 -10.22
CA TYR A 121 -10.64 15.60 -9.44
C TYR A 121 -10.27 15.88 -7.99
N ASP A 122 -11.05 15.32 -7.08
CA ASP A 122 -10.77 15.39 -5.64
C ASP A 122 -9.53 14.57 -5.30
N TYR A 123 -9.36 13.42 -5.97
CA TYR A 123 -8.15 12.60 -5.88
C TYR A 123 -7.65 12.14 -7.23
N CYS A 124 -6.33 12.08 -7.39
CA CYS A 124 -5.69 11.14 -8.30
C CYS A 124 -5.15 9.94 -7.51
N LEU A 125 -5.78 8.79 -7.71
CA LEU A 125 -5.41 7.51 -7.13
C LEU A 125 -4.46 6.76 -8.06
N ILE A 126 -3.26 6.45 -7.58
CA ILE A 126 -2.22 5.71 -8.29
C ILE A 126 -2.11 4.30 -7.69
N THR A 127 -2.40 3.30 -8.52
CA THR A 127 -2.39 1.87 -8.18
C THR A 127 -1.60 1.03 -9.18
N THR A 128 -0.80 1.69 -10.04
CA THR A 128 0.22 1.01 -10.83
C THR A 128 1.35 0.52 -9.94
N LYS A 129 2.17 -0.41 -10.42
CA LYS A 129 3.46 -0.68 -9.76
C LYS A 129 4.36 0.54 -9.80
N CYS A 130 5.22 0.70 -8.80
CA CYS A 130 6.25 1.73 -8.81
C CYS A 130 7.54 1.16 -9.43
N LEU A 131 7.82 1.56 -10.67
CA LEU A 131 8.91 1.03 -11.50
C LEU A 131 9.79 2.19 -12.01
N PRO A 132 10.58 2.85 -11.15
CA PRO A 132 11.35 4.04 -11.54
C PRO A 132 12.40 3.76 -12.63
N ASP A 133 12.82 2.51 -12.80
CA ASP A 133 13.73 2.06 -13.85
C ASP A 133 13.03 1.71 -15.18
N VAL A 134 11.70 1.80 -15.24
CA VAL A 134 10.89 1.64 -16.46
C VAL A 134 10.17 2.94 -16.80
N THR A 135 9.43 3.50 -15.84
CA THR A 135 8.76 4.79 -15.97
C THR A 135 8.61 5.40 -14.57
N PRO A 136 9.40 6.44 -14.24
CA PRO A 136 9.23 7.16 -12.98
C PRO A 136 7.82 7.72 -12.82
N THR A 137 7.29 7.74 -11.58
CA THR A 137 5.92 8.20 -11.29
C THR A 137 5.62 9.59 -11.88
N PRO A 138 6.49 10.61 -11.77
CA PRO A 138 6.23 11.91 -12.40
C PRO A 138 6.04 11.85 -13.91
N LYS A 139 6.79 10.98 -14.59
CA LYS A 139 6.63 10.75 -16.04
C LYS A 139 5.35 9.98 -16.34
N LEU A 140 4.99 9.01 -15.50
CA LEU A 140 3.76 8.23 -15.63
C LEU A 140 2.52 9.12 -15.60
N VAL A 141 2.47 10.14 -14.73
CA VAL A 141 1.31 11.03 -14.53
C VAL A 141 1.55 12.47 -15.00
N GLU A 142 2.43 12.66 -15.98
CA GLU A 142 2.91 13.98 -16.39
C GLU A 142 1.78 14.94 -16.81
N GLN A 143 0.75 14.43 -17.49
CA GLN A 143 -0.36 15.25 -17.97
C GLN A 143 -1.27 15.68 -16.81
N VAL A 144 -1.44 14.81 -15.82
CA VAL A 144 -2.21 15.10 -14.60
C VAL A 144 -1.49 16.16 -13.74
N ILE A 145 -0.16 16.06 -13.63
CA ILE A 145 0.65 17.10 -12.95
C ILE A 145 0.50 18.43 -13.70
N ALA A 146 0.72 18.43 -15.02
CA ALA A 146 0.68 19.65 -15.83
C ALA A 146 -0.70 20.32 -15.85
N SER A 147 -1.78 19.55 -15.70
CA SER A 147 -3.13 20.11 -15.73
C SER A 147 -3.51 20.88 -14.47
N ASN A 148 -2.85 20.60 -13.34
CA ASN A 148 -3.20 21.15 -12.02
C ASN A 148 -4.70 21.01 -11.67
N LYS A 149 -5.31 19.87 -12.05
CA LYS A 149 -6.76 19.59 -11.91
C LYS A 149 -7.08 18.67 -10.72
N VAL A 150 -6.09 18.39 -9.87
CA VAL A 150 -6.19 17.39 -8.79
C VAL A 150 -5.99 18.05 -7.44
N SER A 151 -6.93 17.82 -6.52
CA SER A 151 -6.90 18.38 -5.17
C SER A 151 -6.01 17.61 -4.20
N ALA A 152 -5.83 16.29 -4.40
CA ALA A 152 -4.95 15.43 -3.60
C ALA A 152 -4.46 14.20 -4.39
N TRP A 153 -3.29 13.66 -4.05
CA TRP A 153 -2.78 12.39 -4.56
C TRP A 153 -3.01 11.27 -3.55
N SER A 154 -3.30 10.06 -4.02
CA SER A 154 -3.35 8.86 -3.18
C SER A 154 -2.55 7.73 -3.84
N LEU A 155 -1.57 7.16 -3.14
CA LEU A 155 -0.67 6.13 -3.66
C LEU A 155 -0.89 4.83 -2.91
N ILE A 156 -1.38 3.79 -3.61
CA ILE A 156 -1.46 2.42 -3.11
C ILE A 156 -0.47 1.56 -3.91
N GLN A 157 0.81 1.69 -3.58
CA GLN A 157 1.92 1.01 -4.25
C GLN A 157 2.82 0.32 -3.22
N ASN A 158 3.47 -0.79 -3.59
CA ASN A 158 4.43 -1.46 -2.71
C ASN A 158 5.79 -0.79 -2.77
N GLY A 159 6.54 -0.91 -1.67
CA GLY A 159 7.91 -0.42 -1.57
C GLY A 159 8.04 0.79 -0.67
N LEU A 160 9.29 1.20 -0.51
CA LEU A 160 9.76 2.29 0.32
C LEU A 160 10.18 3.47 -0.57
N GLY A 161 9.73 4.68 -0.23
CA GLY A 161 10.06 5.91 -0.95
C GLY A 161 9.32 6.09 -2.28
N VAL A 162 8.21 5.38 -2.50
CA VAL A 162 7.40 5.46 -3.73
C VAL A 162 6.80 6.85 -3.98
N GLU A 163 6.67 7.64 -2.92
CA GLU A 163 6.13 8.99 -2.90
C GLU A 163 7.16 10.04 -3.34
N GLN A 164 8.45 9.74 -3.21
CA GLN A 164 9.51 10.74 -3.22
C GLN A 164 9.57 11.50 -4.53
N ASP A 165 9.56 10.81 -5.67
CA ASP A 165 9.66 11.42 -6.99
C ASP A 165 8.44 12.30 -7.29
N LEU A 166 7.23 11.79 -6.98
CA LEU A 166 6.00 12.56 -7.15
C LEU A 166 6.02 13.81 -6.28
N TYR A 167 6.39 13.67 -5.00
CA TYR A 167 6.50 14.79 -4.08
C TYR A 167 7.45 15.86 -4.59
N GLN A 168 8.65 15.50 -5.08
CA GLN A 168 9.56 16.50 -5.64
C GLN A 168 8.96 17.22 -6.84
N ALA A 169 8.20 16.51 -7.68
CA ALA A 169 7.54 17.09 -8.85
C ALA A 169 6.38 18.03 -8.47
N VAL A 170 5.63 17.77 -7.39
CA VAL A 170 4.38 18.50 -7.08
C VAL A 170 4.43 19.36 -5.82
N LYS A 171 5.50 19.32 -5.02
CA LYS A 171 5.59 20.07 -3.75
C LYS A 171 5.33 21.57 -3.87
N HIS A 172 5.65 22.16 -5.03
CA HIS A 172 5.41 23.57 -5.32
C HIS A 172 3.93 23.92 -5.52
N LEU A 173 3.07 22.92 -5.74
CA LEU A 173 1.62 23.06 -5.88
C LEU A 173 0.88 22.93 -4.54
N GLU A 174 1.59 22.53 -3.47
CA GLU A 174 1.01 22.28 -2.15
C GLU A 174 -0.19 21.30 -2.21
N THR A 175 -0.15 20.35 -3.14
CA THR A 175 -1.15 19.29 -3.27
C THR A 175 -0.82 18.16 -2.29
N PRO A 176 -1.73 17.82 -1.34
CA PRO A 176 -1.53 16.71 -0.41
C PRO A 176 -1.20 15.39 -1.09
N ILE A 177 -0.35 14.59 -0.44
CA ILE A 177 -0.06 13.22 -0.87
C ILE A 177 -0.42 12.27 0.27
N ILE A 178 -1.39 11.41 0.00
CA ILE A 178 -1.78 10.32 0.88
C ILE A 178 -1.06 9.06 0.44
N SER A 179 -0.25 8.53 1.34
CA SER A 179 0.52 7.32 1.13
C SER A 179 -0.18 6.15 1.79
N SER A 180 -0.31 5.01 1.09
CA SER A 180 -1.03 3.86 1.60
C SER A 180 -0.28 2.53 1.44
N CYS A 181 -0.37 1.68 2.47
CA CYS A 181 0.12 0.31 2.51
C CYS A 181 -1.04 -0.69 2.53
N ALA A 182 -1.19 -1.49 1.47
CA ALA A 182 -2.24 -2.50 1.38
C ALA A 182 -1.71 -3.92 1.68
N TRP A 183 -2.28 -4.60 2.67
CA TRP A 183 -2.17 -6.06 2.85
C TRP A 183 -3.44 -6.68 2.31
N ILE A 184 -3.38 -7.25 1.11
CA ILE A 184 -4.58 -7.70 0.42
C ILE A 184 -4.26 -8.88 -0.51
N GLY A 185 -5.06 -9.94 -0.42
CA GLY A 185 -4.97 -11.14 -1.26
C GLY A 185 -5.78 -10.98 -2.53
N ILE A 186 -5.24 -10.25 -3.51
CA ILE A 186 -5.91 -10.02 -4.81
C ILE A 186 -5.06 -10.47 -5.99
N MET A 187 -5.75 -10.94 -7.03
CA MET A 187 -5.13 -11.41 -8.25
C MET A 187 -6.02 -11.06 -9.45
N THR A 188 -5.40 -10.65 -10.55
CA THR A 188 -6.05 -10.66 -11.86
C THR A 188 -5.66 -11.94 -12.58
N SER A 189 -6.64 -12.66 -13.12
CA SER A 189 -6.41 -13.88 -13.91
C SER A 189 -5.47 -13.61 -15.09
N PRO A 190 -4.75 -14.62 -15.61
CA PRO A 190 -3.82 -14.42 -16.72
C PRO A 190 -4.46 -13.82 -17.98
N ASP A 191 -5.72 -14.12 -18.25
CA ASP A 191 -6.51 -13.54 -19.36
C ASP A 191 -7.09 -12.15 -19.03
N GLY A 192 -6.88 -11.68 -17.80
CA GLY A 192 -7.32 -10.39 -17.29
C GLY A 192 -8.81 -10.25 -16.99
N ARG A 193 -9.62 -11.30 -17.21
CA ARG A 193 -11.09 -11.22 -17.15
C ARG A 193 -11.67 -11.32 -15.76
N THR A 194 -10.91 -11.84 -14.79
CA THR A 194 -11.38 -12.00 -13.42
C THR A 194 -10.40 -11.35 -12.47
N VAL A 195 -10.88 -10.41 -11.66
CA VAL A 195 -10.16 -9.93 -10.48
C VAL A 195 -10.73 -10.66 -9.28
N THR A 196 -9.92 -11.51 -8.65
CA THR A 196 -10.28 -12.19 -7.41
C THR A 196 -9.75 -11.42 -6.21
N TRP A 197 -10.58 -11.32 -5.18
CA TRP A 197 -10.20 -10.81 -3.87
C TRP A 197 -10.61 -11.82 -2.80
N ARG A 198 -9.61 -12.43 -2.17
CA ARG A 198 -9.81 -13.48 -1.17
C ARG A 198 -9.30 -13.07 0.20
N GLY A 199 -10.06 -13.47 1.22
CA GLY A 199 -9.69 -13.33 2.61
C GLY A 199 -9.54 -11.89 3.09
N PHE A 200 -8.67 -11.73 4.09
CA PHE A 200 -8.50 -10.50 4.84
C PHE A 200 -7.86 -9.37 4.01
N ASP A 201 -8.33 -8.14 4.24
CA ASP A 201 -7.75 -6.90 3.74
C ASP A 201 -7.39 -5.94 4.88
N LYS A 202 -6.30 -5.20 4.73
CA LYS A 202 -5.98 -4.02 5.55
C LYS A 202 -5.34 -2.95 4.68
N LEU A 203 -5.82 -1.72 4.78
CA LEU A 203 -5.13 -0.53 4.29
C LEU A 203 -4.66 0.29 5.48
N VAL A 204 -3.43 0.79 5.43
CA VAL A 204 -2.94 1.80 6.36
C VAL A 204 -2.53 3.01 5.55
N SER A 205 -3.07 4.18 5.88
CA SER A 205 -2.83 5.43 5.14
C SER A 205 -2.21 6.49 6.05
N GLY A 206 -1.42 7.39 5.47
CA GLY A 206 -0.89 8.55 6.17
C GLY A 206 -0.45 9.63 5.20
N ILE A 207 -0.16 10.82 5.72
CA ILE A 207 0.29 11.96 4.92
C ILE A 207 1.78 11.81 4.62
N TYR A 208 2.18 12.19 3.41
CA TYR A 208 3.59 12.31 3.01
C TYR A 208 3.92 13.77 2.65
N PRO A 209 5.10 14.30 3.05
CA PRO A 209 6.09 13.71 3.97
C PRO A 209 5.56 13.43 5.39
N PRO A 210 5.96 12.32 6.03
CA PRO A 210 5.52 11.98 7.38
C PRO A 210 6.08 12.96 8.43
N LEU A 211 5.49 12.96 9.62
CA LEU A 211 6.06 13.66 10.78
C LEU A 211 7.36 13.01 11.24
N ALA A 212 8.16 13.74 12.02
CA ALA A 212 9.33 13.16 12.67
C ALA A 212 8.88 12.16 13.76
N PRO A 213 9.74 11.21 14.18
CA PRO A 213 9.51 10.42 15.39
C PRO A 213 9.07 11.28 16.59
N VAL A 214 8.11 10.81 17.40
CA VAL A 214 7.58 11.56 18.58
C VAL A 214 8.69 11.90 19.58
N ASP A 215 9.73 11.09 19.64
CA ASP A 215 10.93 11.26 20.46
C ASP A 215 11.98 12.20 19.83
N GLN A 216 11.71 12.77 18.65
CA GLN A 216 12.56 13.72 17.96
C GLN A 216 11.87 15.08 17.78
N PRO A 217 12.65 16.18 17.60
CA PRO A 217 12.09 17.49 17.32
C PRO A 217 11.21 17.46 16.07
N GLN A 218 9.96 17.91 16.21
CA GLN A 218 9.08 18.09 15.08
C GLN A 218 9.53 19.31 14.27
N THR A 219 9.77 19.09 12.98
CA THR A 219 10.17 20.14 12.02
C THR A 219 9.02 20.55 11.10
N ARG A 220 7.85 19.92 11.27
CA ARG A 220 6.67 20.07 10.44
C ARG A 220 5.42 19.79 11.26
N GLU A 221 4.33 20.46 10.88
CA GLU A 221 2.95 20.09 11.22
C GLU A 221 2.17 19.82 9.91
N TYR A 222 1.13 18.99 9.99
CA TYR A 222 0.23 18.79 8.86
C TYR A 222 -0.65 20.02 8.66
N SER A 223 -0.75 20.48 7.41
CA SER A 223 -1.64 21.59 7.06
C SER A 223 -3.12 21.18 7.15
N PRO A 224 -4.05 22.14 7.33
CA PRO A 224 -5.49 21.84 7.29
C PRO A 224 -5.94 21.13 6.00
N LYS A 225 -5.29 21.43 4.86
CA LYS A 225 -5.57 20.80 3.56
C LYS A 225 -5.18 19.32 3.55
N GLU A 226 -4.05 18.98 4.18
CA GLU A 226 -3.59 17.59 4.28
C GLU A 226 -4.45 16.77 5.22
N ILE A 227 -4.83 17.33 6.37
CA ILE A 227 -5.73 16.69 7.33
C ILE A 227 -7.10 16.44 6.68
N ALA A 228 -7.68 17.45 6.03
CA ALA A 228 -8.96 17.32 5.34
C ALA A 228 -8.91 16.27 4.21
N ALA A 229 -7.79 16.19 3.47
CA ALA A 229 -7.59 15.15 2.48
C ALA A 229 -7.53 13.75 3.15
N LEU A 230 -6.71 13.57 4.18
CA LEU A 230 -6.60 12.28 4.85
C LEU A 230 -7.95 11.82 5.44
N ASP A 231 -8.68 12.72 6.08
CA ASP A 231 -9.99 12.44 6.68
C ASP A 231 -11.03 12.06 5.62
N LEU A 232 -11.07 12.79 4.50
CA LEU A 232 -11.98 12.48 3.41
C LEU A 232 -11.65 11.12 2.77
N TRP A 233 -10.37 10.85 2.53
CA TRP A 233 -9.89 9.56 2.03
C TRP A 233 -10.27 8.41 2.97
N HIS A 234 -10.06 8.61 4.27
CA HIS A 234 -10.42 7.65 5.31
C HIS A 234 -11.91 7.37 5.33
N GLY A 235 -12.74 8.42 5.37
CA GLY A 235 -14.19 8.30 5.38
C GLY A 235 -14.76 7.60 4.15
N LEU A 236 -14.24 7.91 2.96
CA LEU A 236 -14.66 7.25 1.72
C LEU A 236 -14.40 5.74 1.75
N LEU A 237 -13.18 5.34 2.11
CA LEU A 237 -12.82 3.94 2.13
C LEU A 237 -13.53 3.17 3.25
N LYS A 238 -13.63 3.76 4.43
CA LYS A 238 -14.34 3.17 5.57
C LYS A 238 -15.82 2.94 5.25
N ASP A 239 -16.50 3.94 4.71
CA ASP A 239 -17.92 3.83 4.35
C ASP A 239 -18.13 2.89 3.15
N GLY A 240 -17.10 2.73 2.29
CA GLY A 240 -17.05 1.73 1.22
C GLY A 240 -16.80 0.30 1.73
N GLY A 241 -16.58 0.14 3.03
CA GLY A 241 -16.34 -1.14 3.68
C GLY A 241 -14.89 -1.62 3.65
N ALA A 242 -13.92 -0.76 3.36
CA ALA A 242 -12.49 -1.11 3.51
C ALA A 242 -12.09 -1.17 4.98
N GLU A 243 -11.20 -2.11 5.33
CA GLU A 243 -10.57 -2.12 6.64
C GLU A 243 -9.36 -1.16 6.61
N ILE A 244 -9.54 0.06 7.11
CA ILE A 244 -8.55 1.14 7.00
C ILE A 244 -8.13 1.71 8.37
N SER A 245 -6.82 1.90 8.57
CA SER A 245 -6.23 2.65 9.69
C SER A 245 -5.42 3.85 9.19
N LEU A 246 -5.21 4.82 10.08
CA LEU A 246 -4.39 6.02 9.83
C LEU A 246 -3.12 6.00 10.69
N GLU A 247 -2.00 6.46 10.13
CA GLU A 247 -0.71 6.52 10.80
C GLU A 247 0.07 7.77 10.38
N ASP A 248 0.63 8.49 11.35
CA ASP A 248 1.48 9.67 11.08
C ASP A 248 2.84 9.29 10.51
N ARG A 249 3.32 8.08 10.85
CA ARG A 249 4.60 7.53 10.41
C ARG A 249 4.40 6.45 9.35
N ILE A 250 3.76 6.84 8.25
CA ILE A 250 3.47 5.93 7.14
C ILE A 250 4.74 5.33 6.51
N ASP A 251 5.88 6.01 6.60
CA ASP A 251 7.21 5.52 6.24
C ASP A 251 7.65 4.32 7.09
N SER A 252 7.44 4.38 8.41
CA SER A 252 7.70 3.25 9.31
C SER A 252 6.80 2.06 8.99
N ILE A 253 5.53 2.31 8.68
CA ILE A 253 4.59 1.26 8.26
C ILE A 253 5.02 0.63 6.93
N ARG A 254 5.42 1.46 5.96
CA ARG A 254 6.00 0.99 4.69
C ARG A 254 7.20 0.11 4.93
N PHE A 255 8.15 0.55 5.75
CA PHE A 255 9.34 -0.24 6.03
C PHE A 255 9.00 -1.57 6.71
N SER A 256 8.13 -1.56 7.71
CA SER A 256 7.66 -2.77 8.39
C SER A 256 7.04 -3.78 7.42
N LYS A 257 6.21 -3.31 6.48
CA LYS A 257 5.71 -4.15 5.38
C LYS A 257 6.85 -4.62 4.45
N ASN A 258 7.77 -3.70 4.14
CA ASN A 258 8.87 -3.95 3.21
C ASN A 258 9.90 -4.95 3.77
N VAL A 259 9.99 -5.17 5.08
CA VAL A 259 10.77 -6.28 5.66
C VAL A 259 10.36 -7.60 5.02
N TRP A 260 9.05 -7.86 4.91
CA TRP A 260 8.51 -9.09 4.31
C TRP A 260 8.72 -9.13 2.80
N ASN A 261 8.44 -8.03 2.09
CA ASN A 261 8.59 -7.97 0.65
C ASN A 261 10.07 -8.08 0.22
N CYS A 262 10.95 -7.29 0.85
CA CYS A 262 12.38 -7.32 0.59
C CYS A 262 12.96 -8.70 0.89
N SER A 263 12.54 -9.33 1.99
CA SER A 263 12.99 -10.67 2.35
C SER A 263 12.39 -11.73 1.44
N TRP A 264 11.16 -12.17 1.73
CA TRP A 264 10.59 -13.37 1.13
C TRP A 264 10.17 -13.18 -0.32
N SER A 265 9.75 -11.99 -0.76
CA SER A 265 9.45 -11.81 -2.19
C SER A 265 10.71 -11.90 -3.04
N SER A 266 11.85 -11.39 -2.57
CA SER A 266 13.13 -11.54 -3.27
C SER A 266 13.63 -12.98 -3.29
N ILE A 267 13.51 -13.71 -2.17
CA ILE A 267 13.89 -15.13 -2.11
C ILE A 267 13.01 -15.97 -3.05
N GLN A 268 11.68 -15.85 -2.94
CA GLN A 268 10.75 -16.60 -3.80
C GLN A 268 11.00 -16.30 -5.28
N ALA A 269 11.22 -15.03 -5.58
CA ALA A 269 11.57 -14.61 -6.92
C ALA A 269 12.83 -15.28 -7.42
N PHE A 270 13.93 -15.24 -6.66
CA PHE A 270 15.19 -15.84 -7.09
C PHE A 270 15.06 -17.35 -7.33
N ILE A 271 14.46 -18.09 -6.39
CA ILE A 271 14.34 -19.56 -6.48
C ILE A 271 13.22 -20.04 -7.39
N ARG A 272 12.34 -19.14 -7.86
CA ARG A 272 11.12 -19.48 -8.63
C ARG A 272 10.21 -20.47 -7.89
N GLY A 273 10.04 -20.27 -6.58
CA GLY A 273 9.38 -21.23 -5.71
C GLY A 273 8.99 -20.62 -4.37
N THR A 274 8.47 -21.45 -3.47
CA THR A 274 7.93 -21.05 -2.18
C THR A 274 8.86 -21.45 -1.02
N PRO A 275 8.74 -20.79 0.16
CA PRO A 275 9.66 -20.98 1.30
C PRO A 275 9.85 -22.42 1.76
N ASP A 276 8.84 -23.27 1.61
CA ASP A 276 8.88 -24.70 1.97
C ASP A 276 9.98 -25.48 1.25
N THR A 277 10.50 -24.97 0.12
CA THR A 277 11.67 -25.51 -0.58
C THR A 277 12.87 -25.72 0.35
N PHE A 278 12.99 -24.94 1.42
CA PHE A 278 14.12 -25.02 2.36
C PHE A 278 13.84 -25.93 3.58
N VAL A 279 12.76 -26.72 3.59
CA VAL A 279 12.36 -27.56 4.75
C VAL A 279 13.40 -28.62 5.15
N ASP A 280 14.16 -29.13 4.18
CA ASP A 280 15.19 -30.15 4.42
C ASP A 280 16.61 -29.57 4.52
N PHE A 281 16.75 -28.25 4.38
CA PHE A 281 18.06 -27.60 4.51
C PHE A 281 18.53 -27.68 5.97
N PRO A 282 19.77 -28.12 6.24
CA PRO A 282 20.35 -27.99 7.57
C PRO A 282 20.55 -26.51 7.93
N GLU A 283 20.65 -26.22 9.23
CA GLU A 283 20.63 -24.85 9.74
C GLU A 283 21.78 -23.99 9.18
N ASP A 284 22.97 -24.56 8.98
CA ASP A 284 24.12 -23.87 8.38
C ASP A 284 23.87 -23.41 6.94
N GLN A 285 23.03 -24.13 6.17
CA GLN A 285 22.61 -23.72 4.83
C GLN A 285 21.50 -22.66 4.84
N ARG A 286 20.70 -22.59 5.91
CA ARG A 286 19.70 -21.53 6.11
C ARG A 286 20.31 -20.24 6.64
N ARG A 287 21.43 -20.31 7.35
CA ARG A 287 22.09 -19.15 7.97
C ARG A 287 22.30 -17.96 7.01
N PRO A 288 22.81 -18.12 5.77
CA PRO A 288 22.96 -16.98 4.86
C PRO A 288 21.63 -16.32 4.48
N LEU A 289 20.54 -17.10 4.37
CA LEU A 289 19.21 -16.57 4.10
C LEU A 289 18.68 -15.79 5.30
N LYS A 290 18.88 -16.31 6.52
CA LYS A 290 18.55 -15.59 7.76
C LYS A 290 19.39 -14.33 7.95
N ALA A 291 20.68 -14.37 7.59
CA ALA A 291 21.58 -13.21 7.63
C ALA A 291 21.11 -12.11 6.67
N PHE A 292 20.64 -12.47 5.47
CA PHE A 292 19.99 -11.52 4.56
C PHE A 292 18.78 -10.82 5.19
N ILE A 293 17.88 -11.58 5.81
CA ILE A 293 16.72 -11.00 6.52
C ILE A 293 17.19 -10.09 7.66
N ARG A 294 18.22 -10.52 8.39
CA ARG A 294 18.78 -9.72 9.49
C ARG A 294 19.32 -8.37 9.00
N GLU A 295 20.08 -8.34 7.91
CA GLU A 295 20.57 -7.09 7.32
C GLU A 295 19.43 -6.11 6.98
N VAL A 296 18.30 -6.62 6.47
CA VAL A 296 17.10 -5.81 6.21
C VAL A 296 16.51 -5.25 7.50
N VAL A 297 16.40 -6.07 8.55
CA VAL A 297 15.84 -5.66 9.84
C VAL A 297 16.75 -4.65 10.55
N ASP A 298 18.06 -4.91 10.61
CA ASP A 298 19.05 -4.02 11.21
C ASP A 298 19.07 -2.66 10.51
N THR A 299 18.88 -2.64 9.18
CA THR A 299 18.72 -1.40 8.42
C THR A 299 17.54 -0.58 8.93
N GLY A 300 16.40 -1.22 9.20
CA GLY A 300 15.21 -0.55 9.73
C GLY A 300 15.40 0.03 11.13
N PHE A 301 16.03 -0.72 12.04
CA PHE A 301 16.33 -0.22 13.38
C PHE A 301 17.34 0.91 13.36
N LYS A 302 18.41 0.77 12.56
CA LYS A 302 19.45 1.79 12.44
C LYS A 302 18.92 3.09 11.83
N SER A 303 17.97 3.00 10.89
CA SER A 303 17.35 4.17 10.27
C SER A 303 16.23 4.80 11.11
N GLY A 304 15.79 4.13 12.19
CA GLY A 304 14.64 4.55 12.99
C GLY A 304 13.28 4.33 12.31
N LEU A 305 13.23 3.56 11.21
CA LEU A 305 11.97 3.16 10.57
C LEU A 305 11.35 1.93 11.25
N LEU A 306 12.17 1.12 11.94
CA LEU A 306 11.72 0.15 12.93
C LEU A 306 12.08 0.63 14.33
N ARG A 307 11.14 0.46 15.27
CA ARG A 307 11.32 0.81 16.68
C ARG A 307 10.58 -0.19 17.56
N GLU A 308 11.19 -0.55 18.68
CA GLU A 308 10.53 -1.36 19.70
C GLU A 308 9.24 -0.67 20.18
N GLY A 309 8.19 -1.46 20.37
CA GLY A 309 6.90 -0.96 20.82
C GLY A 309 6.03 -0.33 19.72
N GLN A 310 6.54 -0.09 18.51
CA GLN A 310 5.70 0.43 17.42
C GLN A 310 4.63 -0.62 17.03
N TYR A 311 3.42 -0.15 16.71
CA TYR A 311 2.33 -1.04 16.32
C TYR A 311 2.62 -1.76 15.01
N GLN A 312 2.26 -3.05 14.92
CA GLN A 312 2.49 -3.87 13.75
C GLN A 312 1.19 -4.18 13.00
N TYR A 313 1.21 -3.94 11.68
CA TYR A 313 0.13 -4.33 10.77
C TYR A 313 0.50 -5.59 9.97
N PRO A 314 -0.48 -6.37 9.51
CA PRO A 314 -1.92 -6.15 9.68
C PRO A 314 -2.52 -6.83 10.93
N PHE A 315 -1.76 -7.68 11.62
CA PHE A 315 -2.28 -8.59 12.65
C PHE A 315 -2.32 -7.99 14.07
N GLY A 316 -1.81 -6.77 14.24
CA GLY A 316 -1.65 -6.13 15.54
C GLY A 316 -0.39 -6.59 16.29
N GLY A 317 -0.25 -6.09 17.52
CA GLY A 317 0.92 -6.32 18.37
C GLY A 317 1.95 -5.21 18.28
N SER A 318 3.07 -5.40 18.95
CA SER A 318 4.19 -4.45 18.98
C SER A 318 5.45 -5.09 18.42
N VAL A 319 6.19 -4.32 17.63
CA VAL A 319 7.52 -4.70 17.17
C VAL A 319 8.43 -4.93 18.39
N GLY A 320 9.09 -6.09 18.42
CA GLY A 320 10.10 -6.43 19.43
C GLY A 320 11.47 -5.87 19.08
N ASP A 321 12.52 -6.39 19.71
CA ASP A 321 13.91 -6.07 19.37
C ASP A 321 14.32 -6.59 17.97
N ALA A 322 15.50 -6.20 17.50
CA ALA A 322 15.99 -6.58 16.16
C ALA A 322 16.11 -8.10 15.96
N GLU A 323 16.51 -8.85 17.00
CA GLU A 323 16.59 -10.31 16.97
C GLU A 323 15.22 -10.94 16.75
N SER A 324 14.24 -10.58 17.59
CA SER A 324 12.88 -11.14 17.53
C SER A 324 12.19 -10.79 16.22
N VAL A 325 12.41 -9.58 15.67
CA VAL A 325 11.86 -9.19 14.37
C VAL A 325 12.48 -10.01 13.24
N ALA A 326 13.80 -10.24 13.25
CA ALA A 326 14.47 -11.05 12.24
C ALA A 326 14.03 -12.52 12.28
N GLU A 327 13.95 -13.10 13.48
CA GLU A 327 13.47 -14.47 13.66
C GLU A 327 12.00 -14.61 13.26
N HIS A 328 11.15 -13.64 13.62
CA HIS A 328 9.75 -13.64 13.21
C HIS A 328 9.60 -13.49 11.69
N ALA A 329 10.40 -12.61 11.07
CA ALA A 329 10.38 -12.40 9.63
C ALA A 329 10.73 -13.69 8.87
N TRP A 330 11.66 -14.50 9.38
CA TRP A 330 11.97 -15.82 8.85
C TRP A 330 10.85 -16.84 9.15
N SER A 331 10.64 -17.14 10.44
CA SER A 331 9.80 -18.25 10.91
C SER A 331 8.37 -18.15 10.40
N LYS A 332 7.75 -16.96 10.48
CA LYS A 332 6.31 -16.81 10.19
C LYS A 332 5.93 -17.25 8.77
N ILE A 333 6.67 -16.78 7.76
CA ILE A 333 6.37 -17.12 6.37
C ILE A 333 6.86 -18.52 6.02
N PHE A 334 8.01 -18.93 6.56
CA PHE A 334 8.55 -20.26 6.33
C PHE A 334 7.63 -21.37 6.87
N GLU A 335 7.23 -21.29 8.13
CA GLU A 335 6.34 -22.25 8.79
C GLU A 335 4.97 -22.29 8.11
N MET A 336 4.38 -21.12 7.81
CA MET A 336 3.13 -21.07 7.06
C MET A 336 3.22 -21.73 5.68
N SER A 337 4.37 -21.65 5.01
CA SER A 337 4.60 -22.33 3.73
C SER A 337 4.68 -23.84 3.90
N VAL A 338 5.46 -24.28 4.89
CA VAL A 338 5.67 -25.70 5.21
C VAL A 338 4.37 -26.37 5.64
N ASP A 339 3.59 -25.73 6.51
CA ASP A 339 2.32 -26.26 7.00
C ASP A 339 1.30 -26.42 5.86
N LYS A 340 1.22 -25.44 4.95
CA LYS A 340 0.39 -25.56 3.75
C LYS A 340 0.82 -26.72 2.87
N ALA A 341 2.12 -26.83 2.57
CA ALA A 341 2.67 -27.91 1.77
C ALA A 341 2.36 -29.29 2.37
N ARG A 342 2.52 -29.46 3.70
CA ARG A 342 2.19 -30.69 4.43
C ARG A 342 0.71 -31.05 4.37
N GLN A 343 -0.18 -30.06 4.29
CA GLN A 343 -1.62 -30.24 4.14
C GLN A 343 -2.05 -30.46 2.67
N GLY A 344 -1.11 -30.50 1.72
CA GLY A 344 -1.42 -30.58 0.29
C GLY A 344 -2.02 -29.30 -0.29
N ILE A 345 -1.94 -28.19 0.44
CA ILE A 345 -2.43 -26.88 0.01
C ILE A 345 -1.26 -26.13 -0.66
N PRO A 346 -1.42 -25.61 -1.89
CA PRO A 346 -0.39 -24.83 -2.54
C PRO A 346 0.07 -23.65 -1.66
N PRO A 347 1.37 -23.55 -1.34
CA PRO A 347 1.89 -22.41 -0.59
C PRO A 347 1.73 -21.09 -1.37
N HIS A 348 1.73 -19.98 -0.64
CA HIS A 348 1.42 -18.67 -1.22
C HIS A 348 2.59 -18.09 -2.02
N LYS A 349 2.35 -17.81 -3.31
CA LYS A 349 3.26 -17.06 -4.18
C LYS A 349 3.08 -15.56 -3.97
N MET A 350 4.15 -14.85 -3.63
CA MET A 350 4.14 -13.39 -3.49
C MET A 350 4.13 -12.69 -4.86
N SER A 351 3.69 -11.42 -4.89
CA SER A 351 3.46 -10.66 -6.12
C SER A 351 4.67 -10.63 -7.06
N LEU A 352 5.87 -10.49 -6.51
CA LEU A 352 7.11 -10.41 -7.28
C LEU A 352 7.42 -11.73 -8.01
N LEU A 353 7.13 -12.89 -7.41
CA LEU A 353 7.27 -14.19 -8.07
C LEU A 353 6.27 -14.31 -9.24
N ILE A 354 5.01 -13.91 -9.02
CA ILE A 354 3.97 -13.93 -10.07
C ILE A 354 4.38 -13.06 -11.26
N ASP A 355 4.97 -11.89 -11.00
CA ASP A 355 5.44 -10.99 -12.04
C ASP A 355 6.53 -11.60 -12.91
N ILE A 356 7.48 -12.27 -12.27
CA ILE A 356 8.56 -12.96 -12.94
C ILE A 356 8.05 -14.14 -13.77
N GLU A 357 7.13 -14.93 -13.23
CA GLU A 357 6.50 -16.04 -13.96
C GLU A 357 5.73 -15.54 -15.20
N GLN A 358 5.21 -14.31 -15.15
CA GLN A 358 4.51 -13.65 -16.25
C GLN A 358 5.42 -12.79 -17.14
N ASN A 359 6.74 -12.83 -16.94
CA ASN A 359 7.72 -12.00 -17.65
C ASN A 359 7.36 -10.50 -17.65
N ARG A 360 6.95 -9.98 -16.48
CA ARG A 360 6.61 -8.56 -16.27
C ARG A 360 7.69 -7.86 -15.45
N PRO A 361 7.98 -6.58 -15.73
CA PRO A 361 8.79 -5.77 -14.83
C PRO A 361 8.19 -5.74 -13.41
N PHE A 362 9.06 -5.71 -12.42
CA PHE A 362 8.72 -5.82 -11.01
C PHE A 362 9.45 -4.78 -10.14
N GLU A 363 9.01 -4.65 -8.89
CA GLU A 363 9.29 -3.52 -7.98
C GLU A 363 10.68 -3.61 -7.30
N VAL A 364 11.74 -3.98 -8.04
CA VAL A 364 13.09 -4.19 -7.48
C VAL A 364 13.67 -2.93 -6.84
N GLU A 365 13.46 -1.77 -7.47
CA GLU A 365 14.08 -0.51 -7.03
C GLU A 365 13.48 0.03 -5.73
N VAL A 366 12.18 -0.16 -5.53
CA VAL A 366 11.47 0.37 -4.35
C VAL A 366 11.33 -0.66 -3.24
N ILE A 367 11.53 -1.94 -3.52
CA ILE A 367 11.56 -3.01 -2.50
C ILE A 367 12.99 -3.22 -2.00
N THR A 368 13.84 -3.86 -2.80
CA THR A 368 15.19 -4.27 -2.37
C THR A 368 16.21 -3.14 -2.53
N GLY A 369 16.14 -2.41 -3.64
CA GLY A 369 17.04 -1.29 -3.92
C GLY A 369 16.91 -0.15 -2.91
N ALA A 370 15.69 0.14 -2.45
CA ALA A 370 15.43 1.17 -1.46
C ALA A 370 16.06 0.83 -0.10
N VAL A 371 15.95 -0.42 0.36
CA VAL A 371 16.58 -0.86 1.62
C VAL A 371 18.10 -0.81 1.50
N LEU A 372 18.67 -1.25 0.38
CA LEU A 372 20.12 -1.17 0.17
C LEU A 372 20.64 0.28 0.17
N ARG A 373 19.91 1.22 -0.46
CA ARG A 373 20.27 2.64 -0.43
C ARG A 373 20.20 3.19 1.00
N LEU A 374 19.17 2.81 1.76
CA LEU A 374 19.02 3.21 3.16
C LEU A 374 20.15 2.65 4.04
N ALA A 375 20.51 1.38 3.88
CA ALA A 375 21.63 0.76 4.58
C ALA A 375 22.94 1.53 4.35
N LYS A 376 23.22 1.88 3.09
CA LYS A 376 24.39 2.67 2.70
C LYS A 376 24.38 4.08 3.31
N GLN A 377 23.22 4.75 3.33
CA GLN A 377 23.08 6.08 3.96
C GLN A 377 23.42 6.05 5.45
N HIS A 378 23.17 4.92 6.12
CA HIS A 378 23.46 4.72 7.54
C HIS A 378 24.79 4.00 7.82
N GLY A 379 25.62 3.79 6.79
CA GLY A 379 26.95 3.19 6.93
C GLY A 379 26.94 1.72 7.37
N LEU A 380 25.88 0.97 7.05
CA LEU A 380 25.77 -0.45 7.37
C LEU A 380 26.43 -1.31 6.29
N ASP A 381 27.22 -2.30 6.73
CA ASP A 381 27.70 -3.36 5.86
C ASP A 381 26.59 -4.41 5.69
N THR A 382 26.16 -4.61 4.44
CA THR A 382 25.00 -5.45 4.10
C THR A 382 25.27 -6.32 2.86
N PRO A 383 26.27 -7.22 2.92
CA PRO A 383 26.74 -7.98 1.76
C PRO A 383 25.67 -8.91 1.17
N HIS A 384 24.81 -9.53 1.99
CA HIS A 384 23.78 -10.44 1.48
C HIS A 384 22.66 -9.68 0.75
N LEU A 385 22.23 -8.54 1.30
CA LEU A 385 21.28 -7.62 0.67
C LEU A 385 21.85 -7.04 -0.62
N ALA A 386 23.12 -6.65 -0.64
CA ALA A 386 23.79 -6.15 -1.84
C ALA A 386 23.86 -7.22 -2.96
N LEU A 387 24.17 -8.46 -2.61
CA LEU A 387 24.17 -9.59 -3.54
C LEU A 387 22.75 -9.86 -4.08
N MET A 388 21.76 -9.96 -3.19
CA MET A 388 20.35 -10.19 -3.56
C MET A 388 19.83 -9.11 -4.50
N TYR A 389 20.07 -7.83 -4.18
CA TYR A 389 19.72 -6.71 -5.07
C TYR A 389 20.38 -6.85 -6.45
N SER A 390 21.68 -7.15 -6.50
CA SER A 390 22.42 -7.25 -7.77
C SER A 390 21.86 -8.34 -8.68
N LEU A 391 21.55 -9.51 -8.13
CA LEU A 391 20.95 -10.63 -8.86
C LEU A 391 19.53 -10.28 -9.35
N MET A 392 18.71 -9.71 -8.47
CA MET A 392 17.36 -9.30 -8.80
C MET A 392 17.32 -8.18 -9.84
N LYS A 393 18.25 -7.23 -9.76
CA LYS A 393 18.38 -6.16 -10.76
C LYS A 393 18.80 -6.71 -12.12
N GLY A 394 19.75 -7.66 -12.15
CA GLY A 394 20.12 -8.36 -13.38
C GLY A 394 18.92 -9.05 -14.03
N LEU A 395 18.08 -9.72 -13.24
CA LEU A 395 16.84 -10.33 -13.73
C LEU A 395 15.85 -9.29 -14.29
N GLN A 396 15.60 -8.20 -13.57
CA GLN A 396 14.75 -7.10 -14.03
C GLN A 396 15.22 -6.55 -15.40
N LEU A 397 16.53 -6.32 -15.54
CA LEU A 397 17.12 -5.82 -16.80
C LEU A 397 16.92 -6.80 -17.96
N ASN A 398 17.01 -8.11 -17.70
CA ASN A 398 16.72 -9.12 -18.72
C ASN A 398 15.25 -9.10 -19.16
N ILE A 399 14.32 -8.96 -18.20
CA ILE A 399 12.88 -8.85 -18.50
C ILE A 399 12.61 -7.59 -19.33
N ILE A 400 13.08 -6.42 -18.88
CA ILE A 400 12.92 -5.14 -19.58
C ILE A 400 13.46 -5.24 -21.02
N LYS A 401 14.69 -5.76 -21.18
CA LYS A 401 15.31 -5.96 -22.50
C LYS A 401 14.49 -6.88 -23.40
N SER A 402 13.95 -7.98 -22.86
CA SER A 402 13.15 -8.94 -23.63
C SER A 402 11.83 -8.33 -24.16
N ARG A 403 11.32 -7.28 -23.50
CA ARG A 403 10.06 -6.60 -23.85
C ARG A 403 10.25 -5.44 -24.83
N GLY A 404 11.49 -5.07 -25.14
CA GLY A 404 11.79 -3.90 -25.97
C GLY A 404 11.51 -2.55 -25.28
N GLU A 405 11.32 -2.55 -23.96
CA GLU A 405 11.24 -1.35 -23.15
C GLU A 405 12.68 -0.83 -22.98
N LYS A 406 13.03 0.31 -23.60
CA LYS A 406 14.35 0.96 -23.50
C LYS A 406 14.21 2.32 -22.85
#